data_AF-A0A2V7D2Z7-F1
#
_entry.id   AF-A0A2V7D2Z7-F1
#
_cell.length_a   1.000
_cell.length_b   1.000
_cell.length_c   1.000
_cell.angle_alpha   90.00
_cell.angle_beta   90.00
_cell.angle_gamma   90.00
#
_symmetry.space_group_name_H-M   'P 1'
#
loop_
_entity.id
_entity.type
_entity.pdbx_description
1 polymer ?
#
loop_
_entity_poly.entity_id
_entity_poly.type
_entity_poly.pdbx_seq_one_letter_code
_entity_poly.pdbx_strand_id
1 'polypeptide(L)'
;MTERPLRDTPGMPRDQEGPVFREPWEAQAFGMAVMLHERGHFTWMEWTKRLATEIAAARARGEHDDGTRYYHYWLAALEKLVAEKNLVAKDELSTRKHEWDVAARSTPHGQPITLPGRSA
;
A
#
# COMPACT_ATOMS: atom_id res chain seq x y z
N MET A 1 6.97 -9.16 24.30
CA MET A 1 7.78 -9.23 23.07
C MET A 1 7.88 -7.80 22.55
N THR A 2 9.09 -7.28 22.46
CA THR A 2 9.46 -5.85 22.46
C THR A 2 8.73 -5.03 21.39
N GLU A 3 7.92 -4.06 21.82
CA GLU A 3 7.36 -3.02 20.96
C GLU A 3 8.52 -2.19 20.38
N ARG A 4 8.92 -2.51 19.14
CA ARG A 4 9.88 -1.66 18.44
C ARG A 4 9.12 -0.40 18.01
N PRO A 5 9.52 0.80 18.46
CA PRO A 5 8.82 2.02 18.08
C PRO A 5 8.81 2.14 16.56
N LEU A 6 7.70 2.64 16.00
CA LEU A 6 7.45 2.90 14.57
C LEU A 6 8.59 3.67 13.86
N ARG A 7 9.51 4.24 14.65
CA ARG A 7 10.74 4.93 14.29
C ARG A 7 11.79 4.05 13.59
N ASP A 8 11.66 2.72 13.55
CA ASP A 8 12.72 1.84 13.04
C ASP A 8 12.41 1.12 11.72
N THR A 9 11.43 1.55 10.94
CA THR A 9 11.14 0.97 9.60
C THR A 9 12.26 1.25 8.58
N PRO A 10 13.00 0.24 8.09
CA PRO A 10 14.14 0.47 7.20
C PRO A 10 13.72 1.07 5.85
N GLY A 11 14.41 2.13 5.41
CA GLY A 11 14.27 2.70 4.06
C GLY A 11 13.12 3.70 3.85
N MET A 12 12.46 4.15 4.91
CA MET A 12 11.35 5.11 4.82
C MET A 12 11.85 6.55 4.68
N PRO A 13 11.32 7.36 3.73
CA PRO A 13 11.56 8.80 3.67
C PRO A 13 11.11 9.48 4.96
N ARG A 14 12.00 10.23 5.61
CA ARG A 14 11.78 10.83 6.94
C ARG A 14 12.39 12.21 7.04
N ASP A 15 11.79 13.04 7.88
CA ASP A 15 12.38 14.27 8.42
C ASP A 15 12.58 14.15 9.94
N GLN A 16 12.82 15.28 10.63
CA GLN A 16 13.05 15.32 12.07
C GLN A 16 11.78 15.03 12.90
N GLU A 17 10.59 15.07 12.29
CA GLU A 17 9.30 14.93 12.96
C GLU A 17 8.64 13.57 12.69
N GLY A 18 9.00 12.90 11.59
CA GLY A 18 8.54 11.55 11.32
C GLY A 18 8.53 11.15 9.85
N PRO A 19 7.68 10.19 9.46
CA PRO A 19 7.50 9.84 8.08
C PRO A 19 6.85 10.97 7.28
N VAL A 20 7.47 11.35 6.18
CA VAL A 20 6.95 12.39 5.27
C VAL A 20 6.04 11.73 4.24
N PHE A 21 4.83 12.26 4.11
CA PHE A 21 3.84 11.85 3.12
C PHE A 21 3.58 13.02 2.18
N ARG A 22 3.71 12.77 0.87
CA ARG A 22 3.44 13.75 -0.20
C ARG A 22 1.96 13.84 -0.51
N GLU A 23 1.26 12.72 -0.38
CA GLU A 23 -0.16 12.60 -0.68
C GLU A 23 -0.89 11.88 0.46
N PRO A 24 -2.18 12.19 0.71
CA PRO A 24 -2.94 11.57 1.80
C PRO A 24 -2.98 10.03 1.73
N TRP A 25 -2.97 9.45 0.53
CA TRP A 25 -3.01 8.00 0.34
C TRP A 25 -1.74 7.31 0.86
N GLU A 26 -0.59 7.99 0.86
CA GLU A 26 0.67 7.43 1.35
C GLU A 26 0.60 7.18 2.86
N ALA A 27 0.02 8.13 3.60
CA ALA A 27 -0.24 8.00 5.03
C ALA A 27 -1.24 6.87 5.34
N GLN A 28 -2.27 6.73 4.50
CA GLN A 28 -3.26 5.66 4.63
C GLN A 28 -2.63 4.28 4.39
N ALA A 29 -1.83 4.13 3.33
CA ALA A 29 -1.09 2.90 3.05
C ALA A 29 -0.20 2.54 4.24
N PHE A 30 0.54 3.52 4.76
CA PHE A 30 1.37 3.38 5.96
C PHE A 30 0.59 2.87 7.17
N GLY A 31 -0.49 3.56 7.53
CA GLY A 31 -1.36 3.18 8.64
C GLY A 31 -1.91 1.77 8.49
N MET A 32 -2.32 1.37 7.29
CA MET A 32 -2.82 0.01 7.04
C MET A 32 -1.77 -1.07 7.29
N ALA A 33 -0.54 -0.89 6.81
CA ALA A 33 0.51 -1.88 7.04
C ALA A 33 0.91 -1.98 8.52
N VAL A 34 1.02 -0.83 9.22
CA VAL A 34 1.29 -0.81 10.67
C VAL A 34 0.21 -1.55 11.42
N MET A 35 -1.06 -1.22 11.17
CA MET A 35 -2.21 -1.84 11.82
C MET A 35 -2.27 -3.37 11.57
N LEU A 36 -1.96 -3.82 10.35
CA LEU A 36 -1.94 -5.24 10.02
C LEU A 36 -0.79 -5.99 10.72
N HIS A 37 0.38 -5.35 10.83
CA HIS A 37 1.51 -5.87 11.60
C HIS A 37 1.16 -5.96 13.10
N GLU A 38 0.60 -4.92 13.69
CA GLU A 38 0.21 -4.90 15.11
C GLU A 38 -0.83 -5.97 15.44
N ARG A 39 -1.70 -6.30 14.47
CA ARG A 39 -2.65 -7.41 14.58
C ARG A 39 -2.04 -8.79 14.30
N GLY A 40 -0.74 -8.86 14.03
CA GLY A 40 0.00 -10.12 13.85
C GLY A 40 -0.23 -10.82 12.51
N HIS A 41 -0.80 -10.14 11.51
CA HIS A 41 -1.03 -10.75 10.20
C HIS A 41 0.28 -11.05 9.43
N PHE A 42 1.32 -10.28 9.71
CA PHE A 42 2.68 -10.51 9.21
C PHE A 42 3.70 -9.87 10.16
N THR A 43 4.94 -10.30 10.04
CA THR A 43 6.10 -9.74 10.76
C THR A 43 6.76 -8.63 9.94
N TRP A 44 7.45 -7.70 10.61
CA TRP A 44 8.26 -6.69 9.92
C TRP A 44 9.36 -7.29 9.02
N MET A 45 9.83 -8.50 9.32
CA MET A 45 10.81 -9.20 8.49
C MET A 45 10.19 -9.65 7.16
N GLU A 46 8.98 -10.22 7.19
CA GLU A 46 8.22 -10.57 5.99
C GLU A 46 7.91 -9.31 5.16
N TRP A 47 7.48 -8.24 5.82
CA TRP A 47 7.25 -6.94 5.18
C TRP A 47 8.48 -6.42 4.44
N THR A 48 9.62 -6.35 5.13
CA THR A 48 10.86 -5.82 4.57
C THR A 48 11.34 -6.66 3.39
N LYS A 49 11.24 -8.00 3.49
CA LYS A 49 11.59 -8.91 2.40
C LYS A 49 10.70 -8.70 1.17
N ARG A 50 9.39 -8.54 1.37
CA ARG A 50 8.43 -8.28 0.29
C ARG A 50 8.73 -6.94 -0.37
N LEU A 51 8.89 -5.87 0.41
CA LEU A 51 9.20 -4.53 -0.11
C LEU A 51 10.51 -4.50 -0.91
N ALA A 52 11.56 -5.15 -0.40
CA ALA A 52 12.83 -5.26 -1.12
C ALA A 52 12.67 -6.00 -2.46
N THR A 53 11.83 -7.02 -2.52
CA THR A 53 11.52 -7.77 -3.75
C THR A 53 10.81 -6.88 -4.76
N GLU A 54 9.85 -6.06 -4.33
CA GLU A 54 9.14 -5.12 -5.22
C GLU A 54 10.06 -4.03 -5.77
N ILE A 55 10.90 -3.44 -4.92
CA ILE A 55 11.88 -2.44 -5.35
C ILE A 55 12.89 -3.06 -6.32
N ALA A 56 13.39 -4.27 -6.04
CA ALA A 56 14.31 -4.97 -6.94
C ALA A 56 13.65 -5.28 -8.30
N ALA A 57 12.39 -5.71 -8.31
CA ALA A 57 11.64 -5.97 -9.53
C ALA A 57 11.41 -4.69 -10.36
N ALA A 58 11.14 -3.56 -9.70
CA ALA A 58 10.99 -2.26 -10.37
C ALA A 58 12.32 -1.78 -10.99
N ARG A 59 13.42 -1.89 -10.25
CA ARG A 59 14.76 -1.59 -10.77
C ARG A 59 15.11 -2.45 -11.98
N ALA A 60 14.76 -3.74 -11.95
CA ALA A 60 14.98 -4.64 -13.08
C ALA A 60 14.17 -4.26 -14.34
N ARG A 61 13.03 -3.57 -14.19
CA ARG A 61 12.25 -3.00 -15.30
C ARG A 61 12.78 -1.66 -15.81
N GLY A 62 13.87 -1.15 -15.24
CA GLY A 62 14.45 0.15 -15.61
C GLY A 62 13.74 1.36 -15.01
N GLU A 63 12.91 1.17 -13.98
CA GLU A 63 12.28 2.28 -13.28
C GLU A 63 13.32 3.01 -12.44
N HIS A 64 13.62 4.27 -12.80
CA HIS A 64 14.47 5.14 -12.01
C HIS A 64 13.69 5.65 -10.80
N ASP A 65 14.20 5.39 -9.60
CA ASP A 65 13.57 5.81 -8.35
C ASP A 65 14.13 7.18 -7.93
N ASP A 66 13.40 8.24 -8.26
CA ASP A 66 13.63 9.61 -7.77
C ASP A 66 12.97 9.86 -6.39
N GLY A 67 12.50 8.79 -5.73
CA GLY A 67 11.78 8.83 -4.46
C GLY A 67 10.29 9.12 -4.59
N THR A 68 9.78 9.52 -5.77
CA THR A 68 8.33 9.68 -5.99
C THR A 68 7.60 8.33 -6.02
N ARG A 69 8.31 7.25 -6.37
CA ARG A 69 7.75 5.91 -6.53
C ARG A 69 7.81 5.05 -5.28
N TYR A 70 8.48 5.53 -4.22
CA TYR A 70 8.70 4.75 -3.02
C TYR A 70 7.39 4.20 -2.42
N TYR A 71 6.39 5.06 -2.20
CA TYR A 71 5.10 4.62 -1.65
C TYR A 71 4.28 3.79 -2.64
N HIS A 72 4.54 3.87 -3.95
CA HIS A 72 3.94 2.96 -4.92
C HIS A 72 4.48 1.53 -4.75
N TYR A 73 5.79 1.36 -4.52
CA TYR A 73 6.36 0.05 -4.19
C TYR A 73 5.85 -0.46 -2.84
N TRP A 74 5.64 0.45 -1.89
CA TRP A 74 5.06 0.18 -0.58
C TRP A 74 3.62 -0.35 -0.70
N LEU A 75 2.79 0.31 -1.50
CA LEU A 75 1.43 -0.13 -1.78
C LEU A 75 1.41 -1.49 -2.50
N ALA A 76 2.25 -1.67 -3.53
CA ALA A 76 2.36 -2.94 -4.25
C ALA A 76 2.79 -4.10 -3.33
N ALA A 77 3.73 -3.85 -2.42
CA ALA A 77 4.15 -4.81 -1.41
C ALA A 77 3.00 -5.16 -0.46
N LEU A 78 2.23 -4.16 -0.01
CA LEU A 78 1.08 -4.37 0.86
C LEU A 78 -0.01 -5.21 0.19
N GLU A 79 -0.42 -4.87 -1.04
CA GLU A 79 -1.44 -5.59 -1.81
C GLU A 79 -1.08 -7.07 -1.99
N LYS A 80 0.18 -7.35 -2.34
CA LYS A 80 0.67 -8.72 -2.50
C LYS A 80 0.70 -9.46 -1.17
N LEU A 81 1.16 -8.80 -0.10
CA LEU A 81 1.26 -9.43 1.21
C LEU A 81 -0.12 -9.80 1.78
N VAL A 82 -1.12 -8.91 1.66
CA VAL A 82 -2.49 -9.22 2.12
C VAL A 82 -3.15 -10.32 1.30
N ALA A 83 -2.87 -10.38 -0.01
CA ALA A 83 -3.34 -11.46 -0.88
C ALA A 83 -2.68 -12.80 -0.53
N GLU A 84 -1.36 -12.84 -0.32
CA GLU A 84 -0.62 -14.05 0.07
C GLU A 84 -1.06 -14.58 1.45
N LYS A 85 -1.45 -13.69 2.35
CA LYS A 85 -1.99 -14.03 3.67
C LYS A 85 -3.49 -14.36 3.66
N ASN A 86 -4.14 -14.36 2.49
CA ASN A 86 -5.58 -14.58 2.31
C ASN A 86 -6.46 -13.65 3.16
N LEU A 87 -6.02 -12.41 3.41
CA LEU A 87 -6.80 -11.40 4.14
C LEU A 87 -7.80 -10.68 3.24
N VAL A 88 -7.56 -10.74 1.93
CA VAL A 88 -8.43 -10.23 0.87
C VAL A 88 -8.55 -11.35 -0.14
N ALA A 89 -9.75 -11.58 -0.69
CA ALA A 89 -9.92 -12.61 -1.70
C ALA A 89 -9.07 -12.28 -2.94
N LYS A 90 -8.56 -13.32 -3.61
CA LYS A 90 -7.59 -13.22 -4.71
C LYS A 90 -7.96 -12.18 -5.77
N ASP A 91 -9.24 -12.10 -6.10
CA ASP A 91 -9.74 -11.20 -7.15
C ASP A 91 -10.37 -9.92 -6.60
N GLU A 92 -10.59 -9.82 -5.29
CA GLU A 92 -11.34 -8.71 -4.69
C GLU A 92 -10.63 -7.36 -4.85
N LEU A 93 -9.30 -7.31 -4.73
CA LEU A 93 -8.53 -6.09 -5.02
C LEU A 93 -8.65 -5.68 -6.49
N SER A 94 -8.55 -6.64 -7.40
CA SER A 94 -8.63 -6.38 -8.85
C SER A 94 -10.03 -5.91 -9.24
N THR A 95 -11.07 -6.60 -8.76
CA THR A 95 -12.47 -6.23 -8.94
C THR A 95 -12.71 -4.82 -8.41
N ARG A 96 -12.24 -4.50 -7.19
CA ARG A 96 -12.46 -3.18 -6.61
C ARG A 96 -11.77 -2.07 -7.40
N LYS A 97 -10.55 -2.30 -7.89
CA LYS A 97 -9.85 -1.35 -8.77
C LYS A 97 -10.64 -1.13 -10.06
N HIS A 98 -11.14 -2.21 -10.66
CA HIS A 98 -11.93 -2.15 -11.88
C HIS A 98 -13.26 -1.39 -11.68
N GLU A 99 -13.97 -1.66 -10.59
CA GLU A 99 -15.21 -0.94 -10.23
C GLU A 99 -14.96 0.57 -10.10
N TRP A 100 -13.88 0.97 -9.42
CA TRP A 100 -13.51 2.39 -9.28
C TRP A 100 -13.16 3.03 -10.61
N ASP A 101 -12.44 2.32 -11.47
CA ASP A 101 -12.03 2.79 -12.79
C ASP A 101 -13.24 2.95 -13.73
N VAL A 102 -14.20 2.03 -13.67
CA VAL A 102 -15.50 2.15 -14.36
C VAL A 102 -16.32 3.32 -13.81
N ALA A 103 -16.43 3.46 -12.49
CA ALA A 103 -17.15 4.55 -11.85
C ALA A 103 -16.55 5.92 -12.22
N ALA A 104 -15.23 6.04 -12.20
CA ALA A 104 -14.53 7.27 -12.57
C ALA A 104 -14.79 7.68 -14.02
N ARG A 105 -14.77 6.73 -14.97
CA ARG A 105 -15.06 7.00 -16.39
C ARG A 105 -16.52 7.33 -16.68
N SER A 106 -17.44 6.75 -15.91
CA SER A 106 -18.89 6.92 -16.12
C SER A 106 -19.48 8.13 -15.39
N THR A 107 -18.75 8.70 -14.42
CA THR A 107 -19.18 9.88 -13.66
C THR A 107 -18.99 11.15 -14.50
N PRO A 108 -20.06 11.91 -14.79
CA PRO A 108 -19.93 13.20 -15.46
C PRO A 108 -19.03 14.17 -14.69
N HIS A 109 -18.31 15.03 -15.40
CA HIS A 109 -17.45 16.02 -14.77
C HIS A 109 -18.22 16.89 -13.76
N GLY A 110 -17.63 17.09 -12.58
CA GLY A 110 -18.23 17.85 -11.49
C GLY A 110 -19.16 17.06 -10.57
N GLN A 111 -19.43 15.78 -10.86
CA GLN A 111 -20.17 14.89 -9.95
C GLN A 111 -19.21 14.04 -9.10
N PRO A 112 -19.58 13.69 -7.85
CA PRO A 112 -18.80 12.76 -7.03
C PRO A 112 -18.77 11.36 -7.65
N ILE A 113 -17.61 10.72 -7.65
CA ILE A 113 -17.47 9.31 -8.05
C ILE A 113 -17.93 8.43 -6.90
N THR A 114 -18.95 7.60 -7.14
CA THR A 114 -19.49 6.67 -6.15
C THR A 114 -19.40 5.23 -6.62
N LEU A 115 -19.02 4.31 -5.74
CA LEU A 115 -19.20 2.88 -5.98
C LEU A 115 -20.59 2.43 -5.55
N PRO A 116 -21.25 1.55 -6.31
CA PRO A 116 -22.47 0.89 -5.84
C PRO A 116 -22.17 0.14 -4.54
N GLY A 117 -23.05 0.29 -3.55
CA GLY A 117 -22.89 -0.33 -2.23
C GLY A 117 -22.76 -1.84 -2.32
N ARG A 118 -21.91 -2.42 -1.47
CA ARG A 118 -21.75 -3.88 -1.36
C ARG A 118 -23.11 -4.50 -1.02
N SER A 119 -23.68 -5.29 -1.93
CA SER A 119 -24.68 -6.26 -1.51
C SER A 119 -23.91 -7.32 -0.71
N ALA A 120 -24.24 -7.42 0.58
CA ALA A 120 -23.63 -8.33 1.54
C ALA A 120 -23.96 -9.79 1.22
#